data_AF-A0A091D5X3-F1
#
_entry.id   AF-A0A091D5X3-F1
#
_cell.length_a   1.000
_cell.length_b   1.000
_cell.length_c   1.000
_cell.angle_alpha   90.00
_cell.angle_beta   90.00
_cell.angle_gamma   90.00
#
_symmetry.space_group_name_H-M   'P 1'
#
loop_
_entity.id
_entity.type
_entity.pdbx_description
1 polymer ?
#
loop_
_entity_poly.entity_id
_entity_poly.type
_entity_poly.pdbx_seq_one_letter_code
_entity_poly.pdbx_strand_id
1 'polypeptide(L)'
;MKSEYQNCTECDALVCLSEMRAHIRTCEKYIDTYGPLQELETTRCVCPFCQRELDEDSLLDHCVTHHRSERRPVFCPLCRFIPNENPGSFNGSLIRHLQVSHTLFYDDFIDFNIIEEALIRRALDQSLLEYVNHSNTT
;
A
#
# COMPACT_ATOMS: atom_id res chain seq x y z
N MET A 1 -26.55 21.36 0.43
CA MET A 1 -26.26 20.25 -0.49
C MET A 1 -27.58 19.74 -1.04
N LYS A 2 -27.72 19.56 -2.36
CA LYS A 2 -28.90 18.89 -2.92
C LYS A 2 -28.72 17.39 -2.73
N SER A 3 -29.72 16.71 -2.20
CA SER A 3 -29.71 15.25 -2.12
C SER A 3 -29.94 14.69 -3.52
N GLU A 4 -28.98 13.90 -4.01
CA GLU A 4 -29.06 13.18 -5.28
C GLU A 4 -29.63 11.78 -5.03
N TYR A 5 -30.48 11.30 -5.94
CA TYR A 5 -31.17 10.02 -5.81
C TYR A 5 -30.92 9.16 -7.05
N GLN A 6 -30.78 7.86 -6.85
CA GLN A 6 -30.69 6.87 -7.92
C GLN A 6 -31.42 5.60 -7.53
N ASN A 7 -31.82 4.81 -8.54
CA ASN A 7 -32.43 3.51 -8.32
C ASN A 7 -31.34 2.47 -8.01
N CYS A 8 -31.60 1.58 -7.06
CA CYS A 8 -30.81 0.38 -6.88
C CYS A 8 -30.93 -0.51 -8.13
N THR A 9 -29.81 -1.05 -8.62
CA THR A 9 -29.78 -1.88 -9.83
C THR A 9 -30.54 -3.19 -9.69
N GLU A 10 -30.71 -3.69 -8.47
CA GLU A 10 -31.28 -5.01 -8.22
C GLU A 10 -32.76 -4.95 -7.84
N CYS A 11 -33.14 -3.97 -7.01
CA CYS A 11 -34.52 -3.84 -6.52
C CYS A 11 -35.29 -2.66 -7.08
N ASP A 12 -34.66 -1.83 -7.91
CA ASP A 12 -35.22 -0.62 -8.53
C ASP A 12 -35.75 0.42 -7.52
N ALA A 13 -35.47 0.26 -6.23
CA ALA A 13 -35.85 1.23 -5.21
C ALA A 13 -35.07 2.53 -5.41
N LEU A 14 -35.77 3.66 -5.42
CA LEU A 14 -35.14 4.99 -5.46
C LEU A 14 -34.55 5.31 -4.08
N VAL A 15 -33.23 5.47 -4.01
CA VAL A 15 -32.49 5.69 -2.76
C VAL A 15 -31.62 6.93 -2.90
N CYS A 16 -31.49 7.71 -1.82
CA CYS A 16 -30.53 8.81 -1.77
C CYS A 16 -29.11 8.26 -1.91
N LEU A 17 -28.26 8.88 -2.72
CA LEU A 17 -26.89 8.40 -2.95
C LEU A 17 -26.08 8.27 -1.65
N SER A 18 -26.30 9.16 -0.67
CA SER A 18 -25.67 9.07 0.64
C SER A 18 -26.08 7.83 1.44
N GLU A 19 -27.26 7.26 1.17
CA GLU A 19 -27.83 6.12 1.88
C GLU A 19 -27.75 4.81 1.08
N MET A 20 -27.34 4.87 -0.19
CA MET A 20 -27.28 3.70 -1.08
C MET A 20 -26.48 2.54 -0.48
N ARG A 21 -25.35 2.83 0.20
CA ARG A 21 -24.57 1.80 0.89
C ARG A 21 -25.36 1.09 1.99
N ALA A 22 -26.10 1.85 2.81
CA ALA A 22 -26.92 1.26 3.87
C ALA A 22 -28.07 0.42 3.29
N HIS A 23 -28.67 0.90 2.20
CA HIS A 23 -29.69 0.15 1.47
C HIS A 23 -29.18 -1.20 0.95
N ILE A 24 -28.03 -1.22 0.26
CA ILE A 24 -27.52 -2.45 -0.34
C ILE A 24 -27.26 -3.54 0.73
N ARG A 25 -26.84 -3.16 1.95
CA ARG A 25 -26.67 -4.10 3.07
C ARG A 25 -27.94 -4.82 3.49
N THR A 26 -29.11 -4.26 3.20
CA THR A 26 -30.43 -4.84 3.54
C THR A 26 -31.24 -5.22 2.30
N CYS A 27 -30.70 -5.05 1.09
CA CYS A 27 -31.40 -5.31 -0.14
C CYS A 27 -31.38 -6.81 -0.45
N GLU A 28 -32.49 -7.51 -0.17
CA GLU A 28 -32.60 -8.96 -0.37
C GLU A 28 -32.21 -9.40 -1.78
N LYS A 29 -32.65 -8.68 -2.81
CA LYS A 29 -32.31 -9.01 -4.22
C LYS A 29 -30.81 -8.88 -4.50
N TYR A 30 -30.16 -7.86 -3.95
CA TYR A 30 -28.71 -7.72 -4.10
C TYR A 30 -27.96 -8.83 -3.36
N ILE A 31 -28.40 -9.14 -2.14
CA ILE A 31 -27.80 -10.19 -1.31
C ILE A 31 -27.97 -11.56 -1.94
N ASP A 32 -29.11 -11.84 -2.58
CA ASP A 32 -29.33 -13.11 -3.29
C ASP A 32 -28.41 -13.25 -4.52
N THR A 33 -28.20 -12.17 -5.27
CA THR A 33 -27.34 -12.16 -6.46
C THR A 33 -25.84 -12.19 -6.13
N TYR A 34 -25.39 -11.39 -5.17
CA TYR A 34 -23.96 -11.14 -4.92
C TYR A 34 -23.47 -11.61 -3.54
N GLY A 35 -24.38 -12.02 -2.66
CA GLY A 35 -24.09 -12.22 -1.25
C GLY A 35 -24.16 -10.94 -0.42
N PRO A 36 -24.08 -11.05 0.92
CA PRO A 36 -24.04 -9.88 1.79
C PRO A 36 -22.83 -9.01 1.46
N LEU A 37 -23.02 -7.69 1.43
CA LEU A 37 -21.92 -6.75 1.31
C LEU A 37 -20.93 -6.99 2.45
N GLN A 38 -19.79 -7.57 2.12
CA GLN A 38 -18.62 -7.56 2.97
C GLN A 38 -17.93 -6.22 2.74
N GLU A 39 -17.86 -5.40 3.78
CA GLU A 39 -16.83 -4.36 3.78
C GLU A 39 -15.49 -5.09 3.68
N LEU A 40 -14.57 -4.55 2.89
CA LEU A 40 -13.19 -5.00 2.91
C LEU A 40 -12.73 -4.79 4.35
N GLU A 41 -12.84 -5.83 5.18
CA GLU A 41 -12.33 -5.80 6.53
C GLU A 41 -10.87 -5.43 6.35
N THR A 42 -10.47 -4.28 6.90
CA THR A 42 -9.04 -3.98 6.98
C THR A 42 -8.47 -5.12 7.79
N THR A 43 -7.79 -6.01 7.07
CA THR A 43 -7.18 -7.18 7.66
C THR A 43 -6.25 -6.62 8.72
N ARG A 44 -6.53 -6.88 9.99
CA ARG A 44 -5.70 -6.36 11.08
C ARG A 44 -4.50 -7.26 11.21
N CYS A 45 -3.33 -6.66 11.39
CA CYS A 45 -2.09 -7.37 11.64
C CYS A 45 -1.52 -6.97 13.01
N VAL A 46 -0.76 -7.87 13.60
CA VAL A 46 -0.10 -7.64 14.89
C VAL A 46 1.38 -7.48 14.64
N CYS A 47 1.96 -6.39 15.12
CA CYS A 47 3.41 -6.15 15.00
C CYS A 47 4.18 -7.23 15.78
N PRO A 48 5.08 -8.00 15.13
CA PRO A 48 5.77 -9.10 15.81
C PRO A 48 6.83 -8.62 16.83
N PHE A 49 7.17 -7.33 16.84
CA PHE A 49 8.16 -6.78 17.77
C PHE A 49 7.55 -6.27 19.08
N CYS A 50 6.35 -5.70 19.03
CA CYS A 50 5.70 -5.02 20.16
C CYS A 50 4.24 -5.45 20.41
N GLN A 51 3.70 -6.37 19.61
CA GLN A 51 2.33 -6.89 19.72
C GLN A 51 1.23 -5.84 19.55
N ARG A 52 1.52 -4.70 18.94
CA ARG A 52 0.53 -3.66 18.62
C ARG A 52 -0.33 -4.09 17.43
N GLU A 53 -1.65 -3.96 17.56
CA GLU A 53 -2.58 -4.09 16.43
C GLU A 53 -2.47 -2.87 15.50
N LEU A 54 -2.37 -3.16 14.21
CA LEU A 54 -2.19 -2.19 13.13
C LEU A 54 -3.01 -2.61 11.92
N ASP A 55 -3.48 -1.65 11.15
CA ASP A 55 -3.91 -1.91 9.77
C ASP A 55 -2.70 -2.36 8.95
N GLU A 56 -2.92 -3.23 7.96
CA GLU A 56 -1.84 -3.78 7.14
C GLU A 56 -1.00 -2.70 6.44
N ASP A 57 -1.67 -1.64 5.97
CA ASP A 57 -1.04 -0.49 5.31
C ASP A 57 -0.13 0.31 6.26
N SER A 58 -0.37 0.23 7.58
CA SER A 58 0.39 0.98 8.60
C SER A 58 1.59 0.20 9.15
N LEU A 59 1.71 -1.09 8.86
CA LEU A 59 2.72 -1.95 9.47
C LEU A 59 4.15 -1.53 9.10
N LEU A 60 4.39 -1.18 7.84
CA LEU A 60 5.72 -0.81 7.38
C LEU A 60 6.20 0.49 8.04
N ASP A 61 5.39 1.55 8.01
CA ASP A 61 5.72 2.82 8.65
C ASP A 61 5.98 2.62 10.15
N HIS A 62 5.11 1.87 10.84
CA HIS A 62 5.30 1.55 12.25
C HIS A 62 6.65 0.85 12.52
N CYS A 63 7.01 -0.16 11.71
CA CYS A 63 8.27 -0.88 11.88
C CYS A 63 9.49 0.02 11.61
N VAL A 64 9.43 0.89 10.60
CA VAL A 64 10.50 1.83 10.27
C VAL A 64 10.69 2.87 11.38
N THR A 65 9.60 3.36 11.96
CA THR A 65 9.62 4.43 12.98
C THR A 65 10.01 3.92 14.36
N HIS A 66 9.50 2.75 14.78
CA HIS A 66 9.65 2.27 16.15
C HIS A 66 10.67 1.13 16.30
N HIS A 67 11.02 0.45 15.20
CA HIS A 67 11.82 -0.79 15.23
C HIS A 67 12.98 -0.81 14.22
N ARG A 68 13.46 0.36 13.76
CA ARG A 68 14.54 0.48 12.76
C ARG A 68 15.82 -0.32 13.08
N SER A 69 16.19 -0.33 14.36
CA SER A 69 17.41 -0.98 14.86
C SER A 69 17.18 -2.43 15.29
N GLU A 70 15.94 -2.91 15.24
CA GLU A 70 15.62 -4.27 15.62
C GLU A 70 16.25 -5.27 14.63
N ARG A 71 16.74 -6.37 15.18
CA ARG A 71 17.43 -7.44 14.44
C ARG A 71 16.90 -8.83 14.79
N ARG A 72 15.96 -8.92 15.75
CA ARG A 72 15.32 -10.18 16.10
C ARG A 72 14.64 -10.79 14.86
N PRO A 73 14.89 -12.07 14.57
CA PRO A 73 14.19 -12.77 13.50
C PRO A 73 12.73 -12.92 13.87
N VAL A 74 11.84 -12.58 12.95
CA VAL A 74 10.38 -12.63 13.13
C VAL A 74 9.70 -13.05 11.83
N PHE A 75 8.51 -13.64 11.96
CA PHE A 75 7.66 -13.95 10.82
C PHE A 75 6.93 -12.68 10.36
N CYS A 76 6.74 -12.55 9.04
CA CYS A 76 5.94 -11.46 8.50
C CYS A 76 4.45 -11.77 8.73
N PRO A 77 3.69 -10.88 9.41
CA PRO A 77 2.27 -11.11 9.67
C PRO A 77 1.39 -10.97 8.40
N LEU A 78 1.92 -10.41 7.31
CA LEU A 78 1.21 -10.24 6.04
C LEU A 78 1.29 -11.48 5.13
N CYS A 79 2.35 -12.28 5.26
CA CYS A 79 2.56 -13.48 4.41
C CYS A 79 1.64 -14.66 4.75
N ARG A 80 0.83 -14.56 5.81
CA ARG A 80 -0.11 -15.62 6.26
C ARG A 80 -1.16 -16.02 5.21
N PHE A 81 -1.37 -15.20 4.19
CA PHE A 81 -2.39 -15.42 3.16
C PHE A 81 -1.88 -16.08 1.87
N ILE A 82 -0.60 -16.48 1.79
CA ILE A 82 -0.04 -17.12 0.58
C ILE A 82 -0.19 -18.65 0.69
N PRO A 83 -1.05 -19.30 -0.13
CA PRO A 83 -1.43 -20.70 0.08
C PRO A 83 -0.37 -21.75 -0.31
N ASN A 84 0.73 -21.38 -0.99
CA ASN A 84 1.65 -22.37 -1.58
C ASN A 84 3.16 -22.09 -1.39
N GLU A 85 3.53 -21.06 -0.63
CA GLU A 85 4.95 -20.75 -0.39
C GLU A 85 5.22 -20.80 1.11
N ASN A 86 6.27 -21.52 1.50
CA ASN A 86 6.64 -21.80 2.88
C ASN A 86 6.70 -20.47 3.69
N PRO A 87 5.80 -20.22 4.65
CA PRO A 87 5.41 -18.86 5.06
C PRO A 87 6.42 -18.12 5.96
N GLY A 88 7.68 -18.53 6.04
CA GLY A 88 8.37 -18.22 7.30
C GLY A 88 9.86 -18.40 7.45
N SER A 89 10.68 -18.28 6.42
CA SER A 89 12.11 -18.12 6.71
C SER A 89 12.75 -17.15 5.77
N PHE A 90 12.47 -15.87 5.99
CA PHE A 90 13.39 -14.85 5.54
C PHE A 90 14.37 -14.60 6.71
N ASN A 91 15.66 -14.85 6.46
CA ASN A 91 16.70 -14.78 7.48
C ASN A 91 17.27 -13.35 7.63
N GLY A 92 16.44 -12.32 7.49
CA GLY A 92 16.88 -10.92 7.34
C GLY A 92 16.15 -9.90 8.22
N SER A 93 16.11 -8.62 7.79
CA SER A 93 15.33 -7.53 8.42
C SER A 93 13.86 -7.43 7.95
N LEU A 94 12.89 -7.50 8.88
CA LEU A 94 11.44 -7.54 8.54
C LEU A 94 11.06 -6.33 7.71
N ILE A 95 11.64 -5.17 8.06
CA ILE A 95 11.47 -3.91 7.34
C ILE A 95 11.86 -4.08 5.88
N ARG A 96 13.00 -4.73 5.59
CA ARG A 96 13.42 -4.97 4.19
C ARG A 96 12.44 -5.85 3.46
N HIS A 97 11.94 -6.89 4.12
CA HIS A 97 10.96 -7.79 3.51
C HIS A 97 9.65 -7.05 3.20
N LEU A 98 9.10 -6.28 4.15
CA LEU A 98 7.91 -5.46 3.93
C LEU A 98 8.11 -4.46 2.78
N GLN A 99 9.30 -3.84 2.70
CA GLN A 99 9.66 -2.88 1.65
C GLN A 99 9.72 -3.45 0.24
N VAL A 100 9.95 -4.76 0.08
CA VAL A 100 10.10 -5.41 -1.23
C VAL A 100 8.85 -6.19 -1.60
N SER A 101 8.18 -6.78 -0.62
CA SER A 101 7.09 -7.75 -0.84
C SER A 101 5.70 -7.19 -0.56
N HIS A 102 5.59 -6.07 0.18
CA HIS A 102 4.31 -5.54 0.66
C HIS A 102 4.13 -4.02 0.44
N THR A 103 4.99 -3.41 -0.38
CA THR A 103 4.96 -1.97 -0.72
C THR A 103 4.09 -1.63 -1.92
N LEU A 104 3.04 -2.41 -2.19
CA LEU A 104 2.13 -2.16 -3.33
C LEU A 104 1.52 -0.74 -3.35
N PHE A 105 1.59 0.02 -2.25
CA PHE A 105 1.14 1.41 -2.14
C PHE A 105 2.26 2.46 -2.03
N TYR A 106 3.54 2.09 -2.13
CA TYR A 106 4.63 3.08 -2.17
C TYR A 106 4.91 3.61 -3.58
N ASP A 107 4.32 3.02 -4.62
CA ASP A 107 4.44 3.49 -6.00
C ASP A 107 3.79 4.88 -6.18
N ASP A 108 2.81 5.25 -5.33
CA ASP A 108 2.23 6.61 -5.30
C ASP A 108 3.13 7.66 -4.62
N PHE A 109 4.21 7.24 -3.94
CA PHE A 109 5.14 8.14 -3.23
C PHE A 109 6.51 8.26 -3.90
N ILE A 110 6.79 7.47 -4.94
CA ILE A 110 7.98 7.64 -5.77
C ILE A 110 7.62 8.61 -6.90
N ASP A 111 7.88 9.90 -6.68
CA ASP A 111 7.78 10.88 -7.75
C ASP A 111 8.90 10.63 -8.77
N PHE A 112 8.55 9.92 -9.84
CA PHE A 112 9.45 9.60 -10.94
C PHE A 112 10.08 10.87 -11.54
N ASN A 113 9.40 12.02 -11.50
CA ASN A 113 9.95 13.27 -12.01
C ASN A 113 11.14 13.74 -11.15
N ILE A 114 11.07 13.60 -9.82
CA ILE A 114 12.17 13.99 -8.92
C ILE A 114 13.40 13.10 -9.15
N ILE A 115 13.19 11.79 -9.33
CA ILE A 115 14.29 10.85 -9.58
C ILE A 115 14.90 11.11 -10.96
N GLU A 116 14.06 11.30 -11.99
CA GLU A 116 14.51 11.59 -13.35
C GLU A 116 15.30 12.90 -13.42
N GLU A 117 14.81 13.98 -12.81
CA GLU A 117 15.53 15.25 -12.77
C GLU A 117 16.89 15.15 -12.06
N ALA A 118 16.96 14.40 -10.95
CA ALA A 118 18.21 14.20 -10.23
C ALA A 118 19.24 13.42 -11.07
N LEU A 119 18.79 12.41 -11.81
CA LEU A 119 19.64 11.64 -12.72
C LEU A 119 20.13 12.48 -13.90
N ILE A 120 19.25 13.28 -14.51
CA ILE A 120 19.61 14.19 -15.61
C ILE A 120 20.62 15.24 -15.14
N ARG A 121 20.39 15.88 -13.97
CA ARG A 121 21.35 16.84 -13.40
C ARG A 121 22.73 16.22 -13.24
N ARG A 122 22.78 15.00 -12.68
CA ARG A 122 24.05 14.30 -12.43
C ARG A 122 24.80 13.98 -13.73
N ALA A 123 24.07 13.60 -14.78
CA ALA A 123 24.66 13.36 -16.10
C ALA A 123 25.23 14.65 -16.72
N LEU A 124 24.49 15.75 -16.65
CA LEU A 124 24.92 17.06 -17.15
C LEU A 124 26.15 17.59 -16.40
N ASP A 125 26.16 17.50 -15.07
CA ASP A 125 27.29 17.92 -14.24
C ASP A 125 28.55 17.12 -14.58
N GLN A 126 28.40 15.82 -14.83
CA GLN A 126 29.51 14.97 -15.23
C GLN A 126 30.05 15.33 -16.62
N SER A 127 29.18 15.56 -17.61
CA SER A 127 29.59 16.03 -18.94
C SER A 127 30.27 17.40 -18.89
N LEU A 128 29.80 18.31 -18.02
CA LEU A 128 30.42 19.62 -17.83
C LEU A 128 31.82 19.49 -17.23
N LEU A 129 32.00 18.65 -16.20
CA LEU A 129 33.31 18.36 -15.62
C LEU A 129 34.26 17.75 -16.65
N GLU A 130 33.79 16.80 -17.44
CA GLU A 130 34.58 16.21 -18.53
C GLU A 130 35.00 17.28 -19.55
N TYR A 131 34.08 18.13 -19.99
CA TYR A 131 34.39 19.24 -20.91
C TYR A 131 35.44 20.20 -20.33
N VAL A 132 35.27 20.65 -19.09
CA VAL A 132 36.19 21.58 -18.41
C VAL A 132 37.57 20.95 -18.24
N ASN A 133 37.62 19.66 -17.87
CA ASN A 133 38.89 18.95 -17.71
C ASN A 133 39.64 18.83 -19.04
N HIS A 134 38.94 18.52 -20.14
CA HIS A 134 39.55 18.48 -21.48
C HIS A 134 40.00 19.87 -21.96
N SER A 135 39.23 20.92 -21.62
CA SER A 135 39.56 22.32 -21.96
C SER A 135 40.81 22.84 -21.25
N ASN A 136 41.04 22.41 -20.00
CA ASN A 136 42.20 22.82 -19.21
C ASN A 136 43.48 22.03 -19.54
N THR A 137 43.37 20.93 -20.29
CA THR A 137 44.50 20.11 -20.75
C THR A 137 44.96 20.44 -22.19
N THR A 138 44.37 21.46 -22.82
CA THR A 138 44.76 21.98 -24.15
C THR A 138 45.38 23.36 -24.01
#